data_AF-A0A852GJ99-F1
#
_entry.id   AF-A0A852GJ99-F1
#
_cell.length_a   1.000
_cell.length_b   1.000
_cell.length_c   1.000
_cell.angle_alpha   90.00
_cell.angle_beta   90.00
_cell.angle_gamma   90.00
#
_symmetry.space_group_name_H-M   'P 1'
#
loop_
_entity.id
_entity.type
_entity.pdbx_description
1 polymer ?
#
loop_
_entity_poly.entity_id
_entity_poly.type
_entity_poly.pdbx_seq_one_letter_code
_entity_poly.pdbx_strand_id
1 'polypeptide(L)'
;MQTCPALLLLLLAAGTLPARCSPSAAQPSCLHFPQLLPAKLRELRSKFEEIKDYFQSKDDELSIQLLSSELLDEFKGSFGCQSVSEMMRFYTEEVLPSARRTSAHHQQSMDDLGNLLLSLKATMRRCHRFFTCEKRSKAIKHIKEMFDKMDENGIYKAMGEFDIFINYIEEYLMMKRQK
;
A
#
# COMPACT_ATOMS: atom_id res chain seq x y z
N MET A 1 47.06 35.13 -35.91
CA MET A 1 48.22 35.46 -35.06
C MET A 1 47.66 36.24 -33.86
N GLN A 2 47.66 35.70 -32.63
CA GLN A 2 48.78 35.77 -31.66
C GLN A 2 48.81 37.18 -31.02
N THR A 3 48.75 37.47 -29.71
CA THR A 3 48.91 36.75 -28.43
C THR A 3 48.53 37.71 -27.29
N CYS A 4 48.22 37.18 -26.09
CA CYS A 4 48.17 37.93 -24.81
C CYS A 4 49.52 38.58 -24.44
N PRO A 5 49.52 39.48 -23.44
CA PRO A 5 50.28 39.10 -22.24
C PRO A 5 49.51 39.28 -20.92
N ALA A 6 49.79 38.32 -20.04
CA ALA A 6 49.58 38.32 -18.59
C ALA A 6 50.54 39.35 -17.92
N LEU A 7 50.55 39.71 -16.63
CA LEU A 7 50.03 39.21 -15.36
C LEU A 7 50.43 40.31 -14.32
N LEU A 8 49.62 40.65 -13.31
CA LEU A 8 50.10 40.66 -11.91
C LEU A 8 48.93 40.82 -10.91
N LEU A 9 48.99 39.97 -9.88
CA LEU A 9 48.00 39.65 -8.87
C LEU A 9 47.68 40.81 -7.90
N LEU A 10 46.46 40.79 -7.36
CA LEU A 10 46.22 40.98 -5.92
C LEU A 10 45.04 40.10 -5.47
N LEU A 11 45.32 39.28 -4.45
CA LEU A 11 44.49 38.23 -3.85
C LEU A 11 43.36 38.81 -3.00
N LEU A 12 42.13 38.33 -3.17
CA LEU A 12 41.10 38.33 -2.12
C LEU A 12 40.33 37.01 -2.17
N ALA A 13 40.61 36.18 -1.18
CA ALA A 13 39.96 34.92 -0.92
C ALA A 13 38.52 35.14 -0.43
N ALA A 14 37.55 34.54 -1.11
CA ALA A 14 36.28 34.15 -0.52
C ALA A 14 35.86 32.84 -1.18
N GLY A 15 36.26 31.72 -0.58
CA GLY A 15 35.85 30.39 -1.01
C GLY A 15 34.35 30.25 -0.83
N THR A 16 33.58 30.35 -1.91
CA THR A 16 32.23 29.80 -1.93
C THR A 16 32.37 28.29 -2.08
N LEU A 17 32.22 27.55 -0.99
CA LEU A 17 32.01 26.10 -1.09
C LEU A 17 30.78 25.87 -1.99
N PRO A 18 30.83 24.97 -2.98
CA PRO A 18 29.60 24.49 -3.58
C PRO A 18 28.78 23.86 -2.46
N ALA A 19 27.58 24.39 -2.24
CA ALA A 19 26.58 23.74 -1.41
C ALA A 19 26.37 22.34 -1.98
N ARG A 20 27.07 21.35 -1.40
CA ARG A 20 26.82 19.95 -1.69
C ARG A 20 25.37 19.72 -1.33
N CYS A 21 24.54 19.46 -2.34
CA CYS A 21 23.24 18.88 -2.14
C CYS A 21 23.46 17.60 -1.32
N SER A 22 23.16 17.66 -0.02
CA SER A 22 23.12 16.47 0.80
C SER A 22 22.13 15.50 0.14
N PRO A 23 22.52 14.26 -0.17
CA PRO A 23 21.52 13.27 -0.53
C PRO A 23 20.54 13.20 0.63
N SER A 24 19.26 13.44 0.37
CA SER A 24 18.17 13.32 1.32
C SER A 24 18.39 12.08 2.17
N ALA A 25 18.87 12.25 3.41
CA ALA A 25 19.09 11.14 4.32
C ALA A 25 17.75 10.42 4.45
N ALA A 26 17.70 9.15 4.09
CA ALA A 26 16.51 8.34 4.27
C ALA A 26 16.06 8.51 5.73
N GLN A 27 14.79 8.85 5.95
CA GLN A 27 14.31 9.06 7.31
C GLN A 27 14.65 7.81 8.16
N PRO A 28 15.12 7.97 9.41
CA PRO A 28 15.58 6.84 10.23
C PRO A 28 14.55 5.71 10.33
N SER A 29 13.25 6.05 10.31
CA SER A 29 12.12 5.11 10.30
C SER A 29 12.06 4.17 9.09
N CYS A 30 12.69 4.55 7.97
CA CYS A 30 12.65 3.79 6.72
C CYS A 30 13.82 2.82 6.53
N LEU A 31 14.91 3.00 7.28
CA LEU A 31 16.09 2.13 7.23
C LEU A 31 15.76 0.70 7.67
N HIS A 32 14.83 0.54 8.62
CA HIS A 32 14.42 -0.75 9.16
C HIS A 32 13.11 -1.30 8.55
N PHE A 33 12.50 -0.56 7.61
CA PHE A 33 11.20 -0.95 7.07
C PHE A 33 11.18 -2.33 6.41
N PRO A 34 12.17 -2.73 5.58
CA PRO A 34 12.20 -4.07 4.99
C PRO A 34 12.20 -5.20 6.03
N GLN A 35 12.82 -4.99 7.20
CA GLN A 35 12.86 -5.94 8.31
C GLN A 35 11.55 -5.94 9.12
N LEU A 36 10.89 -4.79 9.22
CA LEU A 36 9.62 -4.63 9.95
C LEU A 36 8.40 -5.10 9.14
N LEU A 37 8.51 -5.18 7.82
CA LEU A 37 7.38 -5.50 6.96
C LEU A 37 6.75 -6.88 7.26
N PRO A 38 7.51 -7.98 7.40
CA PRO A 38 6.93 -9.27 7.78
C PRO A 38 6.18 -9.23 9.12
N ALA A 39 6.68 -8.45 10.08
CA ALA A 39 6.02 -8.28 11.38
C ALA A 39 4.68 -7.51 11.24
N LYS A 40 4.65 -6.45 10.42
CA LYS A 40 3.41 -5.70 10.13
C LYS A 40 2.36 -6.56 9.42
N LEU A 41 2.78 -7.38 8.45
CA LEU A 41 1.85 -8.30 7.76
C LEU A 41 1.35 -9.39 8.70
N ARG A 42 2.21 -9.91 9.59
CA ARG A 42 1.79 -10.87 10.63
C ARG A 42 0.77 -10.25 11.58
N GLU A 43 1.02 -9.04 12.06
CA GLU A 43 0.09 -8.30 12.93
C GLU A 43 -1.27 -8.10 12.25
N LEU A 44 -1.27 -7.72 10.97
CA LEU A 44 -2.49 -7.57 10.17
C LEU A 44 -3.27 -8.89 10.05
N ARG A 45 -2.58 -10.02 9.80
CA ARG A 45 -3.19 -11.36 9.75
C ARG A 45 -3.76 -11.78 11.10
N SER A 46 -2.97 -11.63 12.16
CA SER A 46 -3.41 -11.97 13.52
C SER A 46 -4.65 -11.17 13.92
N LYS A 47 -4.72 -9.89 13.53
CA LYS A 47 -5.90 -9.07 13.82
C LYS A 47 -7.12 -9.47 12.98
N PHE A 48 -6.92 -9.84 11.72
CA PHE A 48 -8.01 -10.36 10.89
C PHE A 48 -8.55 -11.69 11.43
N GLU A 49 -7.69 -12.56 11.97
CA GLU A 49 -8.08 -13.86 12.52
C GLU A 49 -9.16 -13.75 13.62
N GLU A 50 -9.15 -12.66 14.40
CA GLU A 50 -10.18 -12.40 15.43
C GLU A 50 -11.61 -12.29 14.88
N ILE A 51 -11.77 -11.90 13.62
CA ILE A 51 -13.06 -11.64 12.98
C ILE A 51 -13.31 -12.53 11.75
N LYS A 52 -12.34 -13.35 11.37
CA LYS A 52 -12.37 -14.18 10.16
C LYS A 52 -13.58 -15.09 10.12
N ASP A 53 -13.79 -15.87 11.18
CA ASP A 53 -14.90 -16.83 11.26
C ASP A 53 -16.27 -16.15 11.14
N TYR A 54 -16.42 -14.95 11.71
CA TYR A 54 -17.67 -14.19 11.62
C TYR A 54 -18.00 -13.79 10.18
N PHE A 55 -17.03 -13.28 9.43
CA PHE A 55 -17.25 -12.85 8.05
C PHE A 55 -17.32 -14.01 7.07
N GLN A 56 -16.47 -15.03 7.22
CA GLN A 56 -16.46 -16.20 6.33
C GLN A 56 -17.70 -17.09 6.52
N SER A 57 -18.25 -17.21 7.73
CA SER A 57 -19.51 -17.95 7.95
C SER A 57 -20.75 -17.24 7.40
N LYS A 58 -20.63 -15.95 7.04
CA LYS A 58 -21.71 -15.14 6.44
C LYS A 58 -21.49 -14.87 4.95
N ASP A 59 -20.37 -15.32 4.38
CA ASP A 59 -20.14 -15.27 2.94
C ASP A 59 -20.82 -16.47 2.27
N ASP A 60 -22.08 -16.30 1.87
CA ASP A 60 -22.85 -17.33 1.16
C ASP A 60 -22.51 -17.41 -0.34
N GLU A 61 -21.71 -16.47 -0.86
CA GLU A 61 -21.44 -16.29 -2.29
C GLU A 61 -20.17 -17.05 -2.74
N LEU A 62 -20.04 -18.32 -2.34
CA LEU A 62 -18.82 -19.12 -2.51
C LEU A 62 -18.43 -19.39 -3.98
N SER A 63 -19.37 -19.24 -4.91
CA SER A 63 -19.13 -19.44 -6.35
C SER A 63 -18.47 -18.26 -7.05
N ILE A 64 -18.48 -17.09 -6.40
CA ILE A 64 -17.87 -15.86 -6.90
C ILE A 64 -16.52 -15.70 -6.20
N GLN A 65 -15.51 -15.21 -6.91
CA GLN A 65 -14.27 -14.77 -6.28
C GLN A 65 -14.14 -13.26 -6.53
N LEU A 66 -14.27 -12.45 -5.47
CA LEU A 66 -14.23 -11.00 -5.62
C LEU A 66 -12.81 -10.54 -5.96
N LEU A 67 -11.81 -11.11 -5.29
CA LEU A 67 -10.38 -10.89 -5.49
C LEU A 67 -9.81 -12.02 -6.34
N SER A 68 -10.02 -11.94 -7.65
CA SER A 68 -9.58 -12.96 -8.61
C SER A 68 -8.06 -12.98 -8.84
N SER A 69 -7.55 -14.02 -9.49
CA SER A 69 -6.15 -14.09 -9.92
C SER A 69 -5.75 -12.94 -10.86
N GLU A 70 -6.71 -12.38 -11.63
CA GLU A 70 -6.46 -11.23 -12.50
C GLU A 70 -6.03 -9.99 -11.69
N LEU A 71 -6.58 -9.81 -10.49
CA LEU A 71 -6.14 -8.75 -9.57
C LEU A 71 -4.69 -8.95 -9.16
N LEU A 72 -4.30 -10.19 -8.83
CA LEU A 72 -2.91 -10.51 -8.50
C LEU A 72 -2.00 -10.23 -9.69
N ASP A 73 -2.37 -10.65 -10.89
CA ASP A 73 -1.59 -10.36 -12.10
C ASP A 73 -1.43 -8.86 -12.34
N GLU A 74 -2.48 -8.06 -12.08
CA GLU A 74 -2.39 -6.60 -12.17
C GLU A 74 -1.45 -6.01 -11.09
N PHE A 75 -1.46 -6.56 -9.87
CA PHE A 75 -0.52 -6.22 -8.80
C PHE A 75 0.94 -6.52 -9.22
N LYS A 76 1.18 -7.63 -9.92
CA LYS A 76 2.50 -8.01 -10.43
C LYS A 76 2.93 -7.18 -11.65
N GLY A 77 1.96 -6.61 -12.37
CA GLY A 77 2.13 -5.90 -13.63
C GLY A 77 2.55 -4.43 -13.52
N SER A 78 2.43 -3.73 -14.65
CA SER A 78 2.80 -2.31 -14.80
C SER A 78 1.90 -1.35 -14.02
N PHE A 79 0.70 -1.79 -13.64
CA PHE A 79 -0.27 -1.02 -12.86
C PHE A 79 -0.22 -1.31 -11.36
N GLY A 80 0.60 -2.26 -10.91
CA GLY A 80 0.49 -2.80 -9.55
C GLY A 80 0.59 -1.80 -8.42
N CYS A 81 1.42 -0.77 -8.54
CA CYS A 81 1.48 0.29 -7.52
C CYS A 81 0.14 1.05 -7.41
N GLN A 82 -0.55 1.30 -8.53
CA GLN A 82 -1.86 1.92 -8.50
C GLN A 82 -2.90 0.96 -7.93
N SER A 83 -2.95 -0.27 -8.44
CA SER A 83 -3.94 -1.27 -8.07
C SER A 83 -3.89 -1.57 -6.58
N VAL A 84 -2.69 -1.73 -6.00
CA VAL A 84 -2.51 -1.93 -4.55
C VAL A 84 -2.96 -0.70 -3.77
N SER A 85 -2.59 0.51 -4.21
CA SER A 85 -2.97 1.75 -3.53
C SER A 85 -4.50 1.95 -3.51
N GLU A 86 -5.15 1.68 -4.63
CA GLU A 86 -6.60 1.76 -4.79
C GLU A 86 -7.33 0.66 -4.00
N MET A 87 -6.83 -0.59 -3.98
CA MET A 87 -7.44 -1.64 -3.14
C MET A 87 -7.29 -1.35 -1.65
N MET A 88 -6.11 -0.89 -1.21
CA MET A 88 -5.95 -0.45 0.18
C MET A 88 -6.93 0.67 0.52
N ARG A 89 -7.16 1.60 -0.43
CA ARG A 89 -8.16 2.67 -0.26
C ARG A 89 -9.57 2.11 -0.14
N PHE A 90 -9.97 1.26 -1.09
CA PHE A 90 -11.29 0.62 -1.14
C PHE A 90 -11.60 -0.10 0.19
N TYR A 91 -10.66 -0.90 0.70
CA TYR A 91 -10.85 -1.55 1.99
C TYR A 91 -11.01 -0.56 3.15
N THR A 92 -10.17 0.48 3.22
CA THR A 92 -10.19 1.44 4.34
C THR A 92 -11.35 2.43 4.29
N GLU A 93 -11.84 2.80 3.11
CA GLU A 93 -12.86 3.85 2.95
C GLU A 93 -14.26 3.27 2.70
N GLU A 94 -14.38 2.03 2.21
CA GLU A 94 -15.66 1.47 1.77
C GLU A 94 -15.98 0.15 2.49
N VAL A 95 -15.10 -0.85 2.41
CA VAL A 95 -15.38 -2.19 2.97
C VAL A 95 -15.41 -2.19 4.50
N LEU A 96 -14.32 -1.78 5.16
CA LEU A 96 -14.22 -1.81 6.62
C LEU A 96 -15.26 -0.93 7.32
N PRO A 97 -15.54 0.31 6.85
CA PRO A 97 -16.62 1.12 7.42
C PRO A 97 -18.00 0.48 7.27
N SER A 98 -18.25 -0.25 6.18
CA SER A 98 -19.52 -0.94 5.95
C SER A 98 -19.63 -2.19 6.82
N ALA A 99 -18.58 -2.99 6.90
CA ALA A 99 -18.46 -4.14 7.80
C ALA A 99 -18.67 -3.73 9.27
N ARG A 100 -18.13 -2.58 9.69
CA ARG A 100 -18.30 -2.06 11.06
C ARG A 100 -19.76 -1.84 11.46
N ARG A 101 -20.63 -1.59 10.48
CA ARG A 101 -22.07 -1.42 10.72
C ARG A 101 -22.80 -2.76 10.88
N THR A 102 -22.24 -3.88 10.41
CA THR A 102 -22.91 -5.19 10.42
C THR A 102 -22.76 -5.94 11.75
N SER A 103 -21.80 -5.55 12.61
CA SER A 103 -21.57 -6.23 13.88
C SER A 103 -21.13 -5.28 15.00
N ALA A 104 -21.96 -5.14 16.04
CA ALA A 104 -21.62 -4.36 17.24
C ALA A 104 -20.46 -5.00 18.05
N HIS A 105 -20.35 -6.33 18.03
CA HIS A 105 -19.34 -7.06 18.80
C HIS A 105 -17.92 -6.93 18.22
N HIS A 106 -17.80 -6.68 16.92
CA HIS A 106 -16.51 -6.68 16.22
C HIS A 106 -16.04 -5.29 15.78
N GLN A 107 -16.71 -4.21 16.20
CA GLN A 107 -16.39 -2.84 15.78
C GLN A 107 -14.94 -2.46 16.09
N GLN A 108 -14.49 -2.74 17.31
CA GLN A 108 -13.12 -2.43 17.72
C GLN A 108 -12.10 -3.21 16.87
N SER A 109 -12.31 -4.51 16.63
CA SER A 109 -11.41 -5.30 15.80
C SER A 109 -11.35 -4.80 14.35
N MET A 110 -12.46 -4.29 13.81
CA MET A 110 -12.49 -3.66 12.49
C MET A 110 -11.77 -2.31 12.45
N ASP A 111 -11.93 -1.48 13.49
CA ASP A 111 -11.23 -0.19 13.61
C ASP A 111 -9.71 -0.41 13.73
N ASP A 112 -9.29 -1.37 14.56
CA ASP A 112 -7.89 -1.77 14.70
C ASP A 112 -7.32 -2.32 13.39
N LEU A 113 -8.05 -3.19 12.69
CA LEU A 113 -7.64 -3.75 11.40
C LEU A 113 -7.45 -2.64 10.36
N GLY A 114 -8.38 -1.69 10.31
CA GLY A 114 -8.28 -0.50 9.46
C GLY A 114 -7.06 0.36 9.78
N ASN A 115 -6.78 0.58 11.08
CA ASN A 115 -5.61 1.33 11.52
C ASN A 115 -4.28 0.64 11.14
N LEU A 116 -4.20 -0.69 11.26
CA LEU A 116 -3.05 -1.48 10.81
C LEU A 116 -2.83 -1.34 9.30
N LEU A 117 -3.91 -1.43 8.51
CA LEU A 117 -3.84 -1.28 7.05
C LEU A 117 -3.43 0.14 6.64
N LEU A 118 -3.98 1.17 7.28
CA LEU A 118 -3.59 2.57 7.07
C LEU A 118 -2.12 2.81 7.45
N SER A 119 -1.66 2.25 8.57
CA SER A 119 -0.27 2.31 9.02
C SER A 119 0.69 1.66 8.00
N LEU A 120 0.32 0.49 7.48
CA LEU A 120 1.07 -0.18 6.42
C LEU A 120 1.14 0.68 5.15
N LYS A 121 -0.01 1.18 4.66
CA LYS A 121 -0.10 2.07 3.49
C LYS A 121 0.77 3.32 3.65
N ALA A 122 0.69 3.98 4.80
CA ALA A 122 1.48 5.18 5.10
C ALA A 122 2.98 4.88 5.09
N THR A 123 3.39 3.73 5.65
CA THR A 123 4.80 3.33 5.68
C THR A 123 5.31 2.99 4.27
N MET A 124 4.53 2.26 3.48
CA MET A 124 4.84 1.96 2.07
C MET A 124 5.00 3.23 1.23
N ARG A 125 4.11 4.22 1.43
CA ARG A 125 4.20 5.53 0.76
C ARG A 125 5.48 6.28 1.12
N ARG A 126 5.79 6.36 2.42
CA ARG A 126 6.91 7.13 2.95
C ARG A 126 8.26 6.52 2.59
N CYS A 127 8.40 5.21 2.76
CA CYS A 127 9.71 4.59 2.83
C CYS A 127 10.25 4.05 1.52
N HIS A 128 9.41 3.72 0.54
CA HIS A 128 9.88 3.09 -0.70
C HIS A 128 9.32 3.71 -1.96
N ARG A 129 8.62 4.85 -1.86
CA ARG A 129 7.91 5.45 -3.01
C ARG A 129 7.04 4.42 -3.76
N PHE A 130 6.57 3.37 -3.07
CA PHE A 130 5.78 2.28 -3.68
C PHE A 130 4.47 2.78 -4.28
N PHE A 131 4.06 4.00 -3.96
CA PHE A 131 2.85 4.64 -4.44
C PHE A 131 3.08 5.93 -5.24
N THR A 132 4.18 6.06 -5.98
CA THR A 132 4.37 7.18 -6.93
C THR A 132 3.68 6.92 -8.28
N CYS A 133 2.44 6.44 -8.25
CA CYS A 133 1.65 6.12 -9.45
C CYS A 133 0.72 7.26 -9.84
N GLU A 134 0.53 7.43 -11.15
CA GLU A 134 -0.32 8.47 -11.75
C GLU A 134 -1.48 7.89 -12.59
N LYS A 135 -1.55 6.56 -12.74
CA LYS A 135 -2.54 5.88 -13.59
C LYS A 135 -3.77 5.46 -12.77
N ARG A 136 -4.85 4.98 -13.41
CA ARG A 136 -5.99 4.32 -12.73
C ARG A 136 -6.00 2.83 -13.07
N SER A 137 -6.41 1.97 -12.13
CA SER A 137 -6.53 0.52 -12.36
C SER A 137 -7.89 0.18 -13.00
N LYS A 138 -7.90 -0.82 -13.91
CA LYS A 138 -9.16 -1.35 -14.48
C LYS A 138 -9.72 -2.50 -13.65
N ALA A 139 -8.88 -3.35 -13.05
CA ALA A 139 -9.34 -4.45 -12.20
C ALA A 139 -10.13 -3.94 -10.99
N ILE A 140 -9.67 -2.86 -10.35
CA ILE A 140 -10.34 -2.28 -9.18
C ILE A 140 -11.74 -1.80 -9.53
N LYS A 141 -11.93 -1.22 -10.72
CA LYS A 141 -13.25 -0.76 -11.17
C LYS A 141 -14.25 -1.92 -11.18
N HIS A 142 -13.87 -3.07 -11.74
CA HIS A 142 -14.74 -4.25 -11.80
C HIS A 142 -15.03 -4.82 -10.42
N ILE A 143 -14.03 -4.85 -9.53
CA ILE A 143 -14.20 -5.29 -8.14
C ILE A 143 -15.22 -4.43 -7.42
N LYS A 144 -15.10 -3.10 -7.54
CA LYS A 144 -16.05 -2.16 -6.94
C LYS A 144 -17.47 -2.34 -7.49
N GLU A 145 -17.59 -2.50 -8.81
CA GLU A 145 -18.88 -2.78 -9.45
C GLU A 145 -19.51 -4.10 -8.99
N MET A 146 -18.71 -5.15 -8.77
CA MET A 146 -19.19 -6.42 -8.22
C MET A 146 -19.61 -6.26 -6.76
N PHE A 147 -18.77 -5.61 -5.94
CA PHE A 147 -19.09 -5.31 -4.55
C PHE A 147 -20.42 -4.55 -4.42
N ASP A 148 -20.61 -3.49 -5.21
CA ASP A 148 -21.84 -2.69 -5.19
C ASP A 148 -23.07 -3.51 -5.65
N LYS A 149 -22.90 -4.39 -6.64
CA LYS A 149 -23.98 -5.27 -7.11
C LYS A 149 -24.40 -6.33 -6.11
N MET A 150 -23.50 -6.73 -5.22
CA MET A 150 -23.77 -7.73 -4.18
C MET A 150 -24.43 -7.11 -2.93
N ASP A 151 -24.58 -5.79 -2.87
CA ASP A 151 -25.21 -5.08 -1.75
C ASP A 151 -24.63 -5.51 -0.38
N GLU A 152 -25.45 -5.89 0.61
CA GLU A 152 -24.95 -6.35 1.92
C GLU A 152 -24.04 -7.59 1.82
N ASN A 153 -24.29 -8.50 0.85
CA ASN A 153 -23.45 -9.68 0.65
C ASN A 153 -22.04 -9.30 0.18
N GLY A 154 -21.88 -8.16 -0.51
CA GLY A 154 -20.58 -7.65 -0.93
C GLY A 154 -19.66 -7.37 0.26
N ILE A 155 -20.22 -6.97 1.39
CA ILE A 155 -19.48 -6.73 2.63
C ILE A 155 -18.89 -8.03 3.18
N TYR A 156 -19.71 -9.07 3.33
CA TYR A 156 -19.26 -10.37 3.83
C TYR A 156 -18.28 -11.01 2.85
N LYS A 157 -18.51 -10.87 1.55
CA LYS A 157 -17.61 -11.35 0.51
C LYS A 157 -16.22 -10.72 0.60
N ALA A 158 -16.16 -9.38 0.60
CA ALA A 158 -14.89 -8.67 0.66
C ALA A 158 -14.13 -8.93 1.97
N MET A 159 -14.84 -9.00 3.09
CA MET A 159 -14.21 -9.33 4.38
C MET A 159 -13.81 -10.81 4.46
N GLY A 160 -14.58 -11.73 3.87
CA GLY A 160 -14.27 -13.15 3.80
C GLY A 160 -13.00 -13.44 3.00
N GLU A 161 -12.70 -12.61 1.99
CA GLU A 161 -11.49 -12.68 1.17
C GLU A 161 -10.35 -11.75 1.64
N PHE A 162 -10.42 -11.20 2.86
CA PHE A 162 -9.40 -10.26 3.34
C PHE A 162 -8.01 -10.92 3.49
N ASP A 163 -7.93 -12.21 3.81
CA ASP A 163 -6.65 -12.94 3.85
C ASP A 163 -6.01 -13.07 2.45
N ILE A 164 -6.82 -13.28 1.41
CA ILE A 164 -6.39 -13.20 0.00
C ILE A 164 -5.80 -11.82 -0.29
N PHE A 165 -6.47 -10.75 0.16
CA PHE A 165 -5.96 -9.39 -0.02
C PHE A 165 -4.59 -9.19 0.66
N ILE A 166 -4.42 -9.65 1.90
CA ILE A 166 -3.12 -9.57 2.60
C ILE A 166 -2.04 -10.34 1.82
N ASN A 167 -2.36 -11.53 1.31
CA ASN A 167 -1.43 -12.33 0.51
C ASN A 167 -1.01 -11.59 -0.77
N TYR A 168 -1.94 -10.92 -1.45
CA TYR A 168 -1.63 -10.16 -2.66
C TYR A 168 -0.75 -8.93 -2.37
N ILE A 169 -0.96 -8.25 -1.24
CA ILE A 169 -0.06 -7.18 -0.77
C ILE A 169 1.35 -7.73 -0.52
N GLU A 170 1.46 -8.90 0.13
CA GLU A 170 2.75 -9.53 0.39
C GLU A 170 3.49 -9.86 -0.91
N GLU A 171 2.82 -10.51 -1.86
CA GLU A 171 3.37 -10.83 -3.18
C GLU A 171 3.91 -9.58 -3.89
N TYR A 172 3.12 -8.50 -3.92
CA TYR A 172 3.54 -7.23 -4.49
C TYR A 172 4.81 -6.68 -3.83
N LEU A 173 4.85 -6.71 -2.50
CA LEU A 173 5.98 -6.19 -1.73
C LEU A 173 7.25 -7.03 -1.92
N MET A 174 7.12 -8.36 -2.00
CA MET A 174 8.26 -9.25 -2.27
C MET A 174 8.85 -8.99 -3.65
N MET A 175 8.01 -8.77 -4.67
CA MET A 175 8.48 -8.40 -6.01
C MET A 175 9.22 -7.06 -6.03
N LYS A 176 8.79 -6.09 -5.22
CA LYS A 176 9.44 -4.79 -5.13
C LYS A 176 10.74 -4.80 -4.33
N ARG A 177 10.99 -5.81 -3.50
CA ARG A 177 12.28 -6.00 -2.82
C ARG A 177 13.36 -6.60 -3.73
N GLN A 178 12.97 -7.30 -4.78
CA GLN A 178 13.89 -7.98 -5.70
C GLN A 178 14.37 -7.09 -6.87
N LYS A 179 13.76 -5.92 -7.06
CA LYS A 179 14.09 -4.93 -8.10
C LYS A 179 14.82 -3.74 -7.49
#